data_AF-A0A7Y9KLD2-F1
#
_entry.id   AF-A0A7Y9KLD2-F1
#
_cell.length_a   1.000
_cell.length_b   1.000
_cell.length_c   1.000
_cell.angle_alpha   90.00
_cell.angle_beta   90.00
_cell.angle_gamma   90.00
#
_symmetry.space_group_name_H-M   'P 1'
#
loop_
_entity.id
_entity.type
_entity.pdbx_description
1 polymer ?
#
loop_
_entity_poly.entity_id
_entity_poly.type
_entity_poly.pdbx_seq_one_letter_code
_entity_poly.pdbx_strand_id
1 'polypeptide(L)'
;SGSACIYIAENNMDWLNGVSVGVRNAMSAAATAADTVSAPHVIFVDPQTTFTGHNLCTGSGVSGINGLEFAVSPSEDPLVPGLGYVVNGAYASQTSVHPNGIGTQLYSDALEAALATTP
;
A
#
# COMPACT_ATOMS: atom_id res chain seq x y z
N SER A 1 -20.88 4.53 3.48
CA SER A 1 -19.80 4.80 4.45
C SER A 1 -18.82 5.74 3.79
N GLY A 2 -18.37 6.76 4.54
CA GLY A 2 -17.75 7.98 4.00
C GLY A 2 -16.24 7.93 3.96
N SER A 3 -15.70 7.30 2.92
CA SER A 3 -14.32 7.54 2.51
C SER A 3 -14.31 8.81 1.66
N ALA A 4 -13.66 9.87 2.14
CA ALA A 4 -13.42 11.03 1.32
C ALA A 4 -12.13 10.74 0.54
N CYS A 5 -12.25 10.61 -0.78
CA CYS A 5 -11.07 10.66 -1.63
C CYS A 5 -10.48 12.07 -1.52
N ILE A 6 -9.40 12.18 -0.75
CA ILE A 6 -8.59 13.38 -0.65
C ILE A 6 -7.44 13.19 -1.62
N TYR A 7 -7.48 13.95 -2.71
CA TYR A 7 -6.40 13.92 -3.70
C TYR A 7 -5.11 14.44 -3.09
N ILE A 8 -4.05 13.70 -3.33
CA ILE A 8 -2.68 14.16 -3.07
C ILE A 8 -2.41 15.32 -4.03
N ALA A 9 -1.92 16.44 -3.53
CA ALA A 9 -1.56 17.57 -4.39
C ALA A 9 -0.50 17.13 -5.41
N GLU A 10 -0.64 17.55 -6.67
CA GLU A 10 0.21 17.08 -7.78
C GLU A 10 1.71 17.26 -7.50
N ASN A 11 2.10 18.37 -6.88
CA ASN A 11 3.49 18.64 -6.49
C ASN A 11 4.05 17.65 -5.45
N ASN A 12 3.19 16.93 -4.73
CA ASN A 12 3.59 15.87 -3.82
C ASN A 12 3.71 14.50 -4.49
N MET A 13 3.07 14.31 -5.65
CA MET A 13 3.04 13.00 -6.31
C MET A 13 4.43 12.55 -6.74
N ASP A 14 5.25 13.45 -7.29
CA ASP A 14 6.59 13.10 -7.78
C ASP A 14 7.49 12.56 -6.67
N TRP A 15 7.56 13.24 -5.53
CA TRP A 15 8.41 12.77 -4.43
C TRP A 15 7.84 11.52 -3.75
N LEU A 16 6.51 11.40 -3.61
CA LEU A 16 5.88 10.20 -3.03
C LEU A 16 6.09 8.96 -3.92
N ASN A 17 5.95 9.13 -5.23
CA ASN A 17 6.28 8.10 -6.21
C ASN A 17 7.78 7.78 -6.18
N GLY A 18 8.63 8.81 -6.07
CA GLY A 18 10.08 8.64 -5.92
C GLY A 18 10.47 7.84 -4.68
N VAL A 19 9.85 8.12 -3.53
CA VAL A 19 10.05 7.34 -2.28
C VAL A 19 9.59 5.91 -2.46
N SER A 20 8.41 5.69 -3.05
CA SER A 20 7.89 4.34 -3.32
C SER A 20 8.83 3.54 -4.24
N VAL A 21 9.35 4.16 -5.29
CA VAL A 21 10.37 3.55 -6.18
C VAL A 21 11.66 3.25 -5.43
N GLY A 22 12.13 4.16 -4.57
CA GLY A 22 13.32 3.97 -3.75
C GLY A 22 13.19 2.78 -2.80
N VAL A 23 12.07 2.68 -2.06
CA VAL A 23 11.77 1.57 -1.16
C VAL A 23 11.69 0.25 -1.93
N ARG A 24 10.97 0.23 -3.06
CA ARG A 24 10.89 -0.96 -3.93
C ARG A 24 12.28 -1.44 -4.34
N ASN A 25 13.11 -0.53 -4.85
CA ASN A 25 14.44 -0.88 -5.34
C ASN A 25 15.33 -1.41 -4.20
N ALA A 26 15.24 -0.81 -3.00
CA ALA A 26 15.96 -1.28 -1.83
C ALA A 26 15.51 -2.68 -1.38
N MET A 27 14.20 -2.94 -1.34
CA MET A 27 13.67 -4.26 -1.00
C MET A 27 14.04 -5.33 -2.03
N SER A 28 13.96 -5.01 -3.33
CA SER A 28 14.38 -5.91 -4.40
C SER A 28 15.86 -6.26 -4.29
N ALA A 29 16.73 -5.27 -4.08
CA ALA A 29 18.16 -5.50 -3.89
C ALA A 29 18.45 -6.34 -2.64
N ALA A 30 17.73 -6.10 -1.54
CA ALA A 30 17.88 -6.87 -0.31
C ALA A 30 17.46 -8.34 -0.49
N ALA A 31 16.36 -8.60 -1.20
CA ALA A 31 15.92 -9.96 -1.51
C ALA A 31 16.96 -10.71 -2.36
N THR A 32 17.48 -10.07 -3.43
CA THR A 32 18.55 -10.65 -4.25
C THR A 32 19.82 -10.94 -3.45
N ALA A 33 20.18 -10.07 -2.51
CA ALA A 33 21.35 -10.28 -1.66
C ALA A 33 21.14 -11.43 -0.65
N ALA A 34 19.90 -11.65 -0.19
CA ALA A 34 19.54 -12.71 0.74
C ALA A 34 19.39 -14.08 0.06
N ASP A 35 19.05 -14.10 -1.23
CA ASP A 35 18.85 -15.32 -2.03
C ASP A 35 20.19 -15.98 -2.39
N THR A 36 20.73 -16.75 -1.44
CA THR A 36 22.00 -17.47 -1.59
C THR A 36 21.76 -18.98 -1.63
N VAL A 37 22.67 -19.72 -2.28
CA VAL A 37 22.58 -21.19 -2.44
C VAL A 37 22.43 -21.95 -1.10
N SER A 38 22.90 -21.37 -0.01
CA SER A 38 22.86 -21.95 1.35
C SER A 38 21.73 -21.42 2.23
N ALA A 39 20.88 -20.53 1.72
CA ALA A 39 19.77 -19.91 2.45
C ALA A 39 18.42 -20.34 1.85
N PRO A 40 17.29 -20.12 2.56
CA PRO A 40 15.97 -20.24 1.95
C PRO A 40 15.88 -19.36 0.70
N HIS A 41 15.14 -19.84 -0.31
CA HIS A 41 14.91 -19.05 -1.50
C HIS A 41 14.11 -17.79 -1.15
N VAL A 42 14.61 -16.63 -1.53
CA VAL A 42 13.97 -15.34 -1.26
C VAL A 42 13.67 -14.63 -2.57
N ILE A 43 12.40 -14.34 -2.80
CA ILE A 43 11.95 -13.56 -3.94
C ILE A 43 11.32 -12.24 -3.48
N PHE A 44 11.58 -11.18 -4.24
CA PHE A 44 10.84 -9.93 -4.12
C PHE A 44 9.79 -9.86 -5.21
N VAL A 45 8.54 -9.54 -4.83
CA VAL A 45 7.42 -9.38 -5.76
C VAL A 45 7.00 -7.92 -5.77
N ASP A 46 7.05 -7.29 -6.95
CA ASP A 46 6.53 -5.94 -7.16
C ASP A 46 5.05 -5.99 -7.56
N PRO A 47 4.11 -5.56 -6.70
CA PRO A 47 2.68 -5.56 -7.01
C PRO A 47 2.26 -4.38 -7.89
N GLN A 48 3.15 -3.42 -8.21
CA GLN A 48 2.72 -2.19 -8.91
C GLN A 48 1.99 -2.45 -10.22
N THR A 49 2.36 -3.50 -10.96
CA THR A 49 1.74 -3.86 -12.23
C THR A 49 0.29 -4.30 -12.04
N THR A 50 -0.01 -5.11 -11.00
CA THR A 50 -1.39 -5.53 -10.69
C THR A 50 -2.24 -4.38 -10.18
N PHE A 51 -1.63 -3.35 -9.60
CA PHE A 51 -2.31 -2.12 -9.17
C PHE A 51 -2.59 -1.10 -10.30
N THR A 52 -2.18 -1.37 -11.53
CA THR A 52 -2.45 -0.45 -12.66
C THR A 52 -3.94 -0.21 -12.82
N GLY A 53 -4.38 1.05 -12.71
CA GLY A 53 -5.81 1.41 -12.78
C GLY A 53 -6.59 1.23 -11.46
N HIS A 54 -5.92 0.83 -10.38
CA HIS A 54 -6.50 0.61 -9.05
C HIS A 54 -5.83 1.46 -7.96
N ASN A 55 -5.17 2.56 -8.35
CA ASN A 55 -4.49 3.48 -7.45
C ASN A 55 -5.47 4.20 -6.51
N LEU A 56 -4.92 4.86 -5.49
CA LEU A 56 -5.65 5.79 -4.63
C LEU A 56 -6.51 6.73 -5.48
N CYS A 57 -7.78 6.88 -5.11
CA CYS A 57 -8.69 7.83 -5.74
C CYS A 57 -9.03 7.56 -7.22
N THR A 58 -8.79 6.36 -7.75
CA THR A 58 -9.10 6.05 -9.17
C THR A 58 -10.61 5.95 -9.47
N GLY A 59 -11.44 5.77 -8.44
CA GLY A 59 -12.90 5.78 -8.57
C GLY A 59 -13.60 4.92 -7.53
N SER A 60 -14.88 5.22 -7.27
CA SER A 60 -15.71 4.40 -6.38
C SER A 60 -15.87 2.99 -6.95
N GLY A 61 -15.58 1.97 -6.15
CA GLY A 61 -15.63 0.56 -6.56
C GLY A 61 -14.49 0.11 -7.48
N VAL A 62 -13.51 0.97 -7.77
CA VAL A 62 -12.34 0.65 -8.61
C VAL A 62 -11.04 0.80 -7.82
N SER A 63 -10.94 1.79 -6.93
CA SER A 63 -9.76 2.00 -6.09
C SER A 63 -9.43 0.74 -5.29
N GLY A 64 -8.21 0.20 -5.44
CA GLY A 64 -7.66 -0.88 -4.62
C GLY A 64 -7.09 -0.39 -3.29
N ILE A 65 -6.92 0.93 -3.15
CA ILE A 65 -6.41 1.58 -1.94
C ILE A 65 -7.54 2.38 -1.27
N ASN A 66 -7.64 2.30 0.05
CA ASN A 66 -8.56 3.13 0.83
C ASN A 66 -8.25 4.61 0.66
N GLY A 67 -9.29 5.44 0.67
CA GLY A 67 -9.14 6.89 0.79
C GLY A 67 -8.63 7.27 2.18
N LEU A 68 -8.85 8.54 2.55
CA LEU A 68 -8.77 8.90 3.96
C LEU A 68 -10.05 8.43 4.65
N GLU A 69 -9.89 7.47 5.55
CA GLU A 69 -10.95 6.91 6.38
C GLU A 69 -11.00 7.67 7.70
N PHE A 70 -12.18 8.14 8.09
CA PHE A 70 -12.37 8.86 9.36
C PHE A 70 -13.20 8.06 10.37
N ALA A 71 -13.71 6.90 9.96
CA ALA A 71 -14.32 5.94 10.85
C ALA A 71 -13.21 5.12 11.52
N VAL A 72 -12.88 5.47 12.76
CA VAL A 72 -11.91 4.71 13.57
C VAL A 72 -12.64 3.58 14.30
N SER A 73 -12.17 2.34 14.15
CA SER A 73 -12.60 1.26 15.05
C SER A 73 -11.95 1.45 16.44
N PRO A 74 -12.52 0.91 17.53
CA PRO A 74 -11.89 0.96 18.85
C PRO A 74 -10.47 0.36 18.90
N SER A 75 -10.15 -0.58 18.01
CA SER A 75 -8.81 -1.15 17.83
C SER A 75 -7.81 -0.22 17.12
N GLU A 76 -8.30 0.86 16.50
CA GLU A 76 -7.51 1.89 15.83
C GLU A 76 -7.51 3.19 16.64
N ASP A 77 -7.63 3.08 17.98
CA ASP A 77 -7.81 4.22 18.89
C ASP A 77 -6.81 5.36 18.57
N PRO A 78 -7.29 6.46 17.95
CA PRO A 78 -6.42 7.56 17.56
C PRO A 78 -5.96 8.37 18.77
N LEU A 79 -6.49 8.09 19.98
CA LEU A 79 -6.10 8.71 21.25
C LEU A 79 -4.84 8.09 21.86
N VAL A 80 -4.27 7.03 21.27
CA VAL A 80 -2.91 6.60 21.62
C VAL A 80 -1.92 7.67 21.16
N PRO A 81 -1.20 8.36 22.08
CA PRO A 81 -0.31 9.44 21.73
C PRO A 81 0.76 8.96 20.72
N GLY A 82 0.76 9.56 19.52
CA GLY A 82 1.73 9.26 18.47
C GLY A 82 1.26 8.32 17.36
N LEU A 83 0.05 7.75 17.43
CA LEU A 83 -0.49 6.86 16.39
C LEU A 83 -1.63 7.47 15.56
N GLY A 84 -2.32 8.50 16.06
CA GLY A 84 -3.39 9.19 15.33
C GLY A 84 -2.89 10.40 14.55
N TYR A 85 -3.25 10.50 13.26
CA TYR A 85 -3.02 11.69 12.45
C TYR A 85 -4.30 12.51 12.33
N VAL A 86 -4.25 13.78 12.73
CA VAL A 86 -5.38 14.71 12.55
C VAL A 86 -5.30 15.31 11.15
N VAL A 87 -6.33 15.07 10.33
CA VAL A 87 -6.51 15.67 9.01
C VAL A 87 -7.82 16.44 9.03
N ASN A 88 -7.77 17.75 8.74
CA ASN A 88 -8.94 18.64 8.72
C ASN A 88 -9.79 18.58 10.01
N GLY A 89 -9.15 18.45 11.18
CA GLY A 89 -9.83 18.42 12.48
C GLY A 89 -10.47 17.08 12.85
N ALA A 90 -10.30 16.04 12.03
CA ALA A 90 -10.73 14.67 12.33
C ALA A 90 -9.53 13.72 12.35
N TYR A 91 -9.59 12.68 13.16
CA TYR A 91 -8.57 11.64 13.15
C TYR A 91 -8.74 10.73 11.93
N ALA A 92 -7.67 10.55 11.16
CA ALA A 92 -7.60 9.54 10.12
C ALA A 92 -7.39 8.16 10.75
N SER A 93 -8.14 7.16 10.28
CA SER A 93 -7.97 5.75 10.62
C SER A 93 -6.63 5.25 10.11
N GLN A 94 -6.05 4.29 10.83
CA GLN A 94 -4.79 3.65 10.44
C GLN A 94 -4.91 2.87 9.14
N THR A 95 -6.12 2.44 8.76
CA THR A 95 -6.37 1.80 7.45
C THR A 95 -6.46 2.77 6.28
N SER A 96 -6.38 4.08 6.53
CA SER A 96 -6.24 5.08 5.45
C SER A 96 -5.03 4.75 4.59
N VAL A 97 -5.14 4.95 3.29
CA VAL A 97 -4.09 4.66 2.29
C VAL A 97 -3.55 3.21 2.30
N HIS A 98 -4.22 2.28 2.97
CA HIS A 98 -3.92 0.84 2.91
C HIS A 98 -4.74 0.14 1.82
N PRO A 99 -4.33 -1.05 1.36
CA PRO A 99 -5.14 -1.87 0.48
C PRO A 99 -6.50 -2.21 1.11
N ASN A 100 -7.55 -2.14 0.29
CA ASN A 100 -8.88 -2.60 0.65
C ASN A 100 -9.12 -4.03 0.14
N GLY A 101 -10.36 -4.52 0.15
CA GLY A 101 -10.66 -5.87 -0.36
C GLY A 101 -10.19 -6.11 -1.81
N ILE A 102 -10.33 -5.11 -2.69
CA ILE A 102 -9.80 -5.17 -4.07
C ILE A 102 -8.28 -5.17 -4.04
N GLY A 103 -7.65 -4.24 -3.30
CA GLY A 103 -6.19 -4.16 -3.20
C GLY A 103 -5.55 -5.45 -2.65
N THR A 104 -6.16 -6.06 -1.64
CA THR A 104 -5.72 -7.35 -1.10
C THR A 104 -5.73 -8.44 -2.17
N GLN A 105 -6.77 -8.49 -3.01
CA GLN A 105 -6.79 -9.43 -4.13
C GLN A 105 -5.66 -9.16 -5.12
N LEU A 106 -5.40 -7.89 -5.48
CA LEU A 106 -4.32 -7.53 -6.40
C LEU A 106 -2.93 -7.89 -5.87
N TYR A 107 -2.71 -7.78 -4.55
CA TYR A 107 -1.51 -8.29 -3.89
C TYR A 107 -1.42 -9.81 -4.00
N SER A 108 -2.53 -10.51 -3.72
CA SER A 108 -2.60 -11.97 -3.83
C SER A 108 -2.27 -12.43 -5.25
N ASP A 109 -2.85 -11.79 -6.26
CA ASP A 109 -2.62 -12.12 -7.67
C ASP A 109 -1.15 -11.96 -8.07
N ALA A 110 -0.49 -10.89 -7.60
CA ALA A 110 0.93 -10.67 -7.84
C ALA A 110 1.81 -11.78 -7.21
N LEU A 111 1.49 -12.17 -5.98
CA LEU A 111 2.22 -13.23 -5.26
C LEU A 111 2.00 -14.59 -5.89
N GLU A 112 0.75 -14.96 -6.21
CA GLU A 112 0.42 -16.23 -6.86
C GLU A 112 1.07 -16.34 -8.24
N ALA A 113 1.09 -15.26 -9.02
CA ALA A 113 1.78 -15.23 -10.32
C ALA A 113 3.30 -15.43 -10.18
N ALA A 114 3.92 -14.82 -9.16
CA ALA A 114 5.34 -15.01 -8.88
C ALA A 114 5.63 -16.46 -8.44
N LEU A 115 4.84 -17.01 -7.53
CA LEU A 115 4.99 -18.39 -7.06
C LEU A 115 4.81 -19.41 -8.19
N ALA A 116 3.86 -19.19 -9.11
CA ALA A 116 3.64 -20.07 -10.26
C ALA A 116 4.83 -20.12 -11.24
N THR A 117 5.71 -19.12 -11.22
CA THR A 117 6.89 -19.02 -12.10
C THR A 117 8.21 -19.27 -11.36
N THR A 118 8.15 -19.47 -10.04
CA THR A 118 9.31 -19.79 -9.21
C THR A 118 9.59 -21.31 -9.28
N PRO A 119 10.79 -21.74 -9.71
CA PRO A 119 11.13 -23.15 -9.91
C PRO A 119 11.30 -23.96 -8.61
#